data_AF-A0A2S8BBN5-F1
#
_entry.id   AF-A0A2S8BBN5-F1
#
_cell.length_a   1.000
_cell.length_b   1.000
_cell.length_c   1.000
_cell.angle_alpha   90.00
_cell.angle_beta   90.00
_cell.angle_gamma   90.00
#
_symmetry.space_group_name_H-M   'P 1'
#
loop_
_entity.id
_entity.type
_entity.pdbx_description
1 polymer ?
#
loop_
_entity_poly.entity_id
_entity_poly.type
_entity_poly.pdbx_seq_one_letter_code
_entity_poly.pdbx_strand_id
1 'polypeptide(L)'
;MPRWPPALSLPEPAAVDLNAALIDLGVDSLLALDLRKRLRRGTGRSVPLASLLGGITGTQLIDALQPAETHRPTRPERLESTRD
;
A
#
# COMPACT_ATOMS: atom_id res chain seq x y z
N MET A 1 -38.67 -27.80 -3.30
CA MET A 1 -37.38 -27.26 -3.75
C MET A 1 -37.20 -25.86 -3.17
N PRO A 2 -36.19 -25.60 -2.33
CA PRO A 2 -35.94 -24.25 -1.83
C PRO A 2 -35.25 -23.42 -2.91
N ARG A 3 -35.89 -22.30 -3.29
CA ARG A 3 -35.31 -21.28 -4.18
C ARG A 3 -34.40 -20.38 -3.35
N TRP A 4 -33.09 -20.53 -3.47
CA TRP A 4 -32.15 -19.54 -2.94
C TRP A 4 -32.11 -18.35 -3.92
N PRO A 5 -32.29 -17.09 -3.48
CA PRO A 5 -32.07 -15.92 -4.34
C PRO A 5 -30.59 -15.83 -4.72
N PRO A 6 -30.20 -15.36 -5.91
CA PRO A 6 -28.83 -15.44 -6.41
C PRO A 6 -27.86 -14.98 -5.32
N ALA A 7 -27.12 -15.96 -4.79
CA ALA A 7 -26.12 -15.73 -3.78
C ALA A 7 -25.16 -14.70 -4.37
N LEU A 8 -25.11 -13.54 -3.75
CA LEU A 8 -23.91 -12.71 -3.67
C LEU A 8 -23.24 -12.56 -5.05
N SER A 9 -23.80 -11.72 -5.93
CA SER A 9 -22.95 -10.98 -6.86
C SER A 9 -22.03 -10.10 -6.02
N LEU A 10 -21.03 -10.72 -5.39
CA LEU A 10 -19.86 -10.02 -4.92
C LEU A 10 -19.34 -9.33 -6.16
N PRO A 11 -19.12 -8.00 -6.12
CA PRO A 11 -18.41 -7.36 -7.22
C PRO A 11 -17.15 -8.21 -7.46
N GLU A 12 -16.95 -8.63 -8.71
CA GLU A 12 -15.67 -9.15 -9.20
C GLU A 12 -14.59 -8.34 -8.49
N PRO A 13 -13.59 -8.99 -7.86
CA PRO A 13 -12.58 -8.28 -7.09
C PRO A 13 -12.03 -7.19 -7.99
N ALA A 14 -12.45 -5.95 -7.73
CA ALA A 14 -12.23 -4.85 -8.66
C ALA A 14 -10.74 -4.85 -8.93
N ALA A 15 -10.36 -5.05 -10.20
CA ALA A 15 -8.98 -5.26 -10.58
C ALA A 15 -8.16 -4.12 -9.95
N VAL A 16 -7.35 -4.45 -8.95
CA VAL A 16 -6.66 -3.44 -8.16
C VAL A 16 -5.63 -2.82 -9.08
N ASP A 17 -5.83 -1.55 -9.45
CA ASP A 17 -4.89 -0.84 -10.31
C ASP A 17 -3.62 -0.54 -9.53
N LEU A 18 -2.57 -1.34 -9.75
CA LEU A 18 -1.28 -1.18 -9.09
C LEU A 18 -0.55 0.10 -9.53
N ASN A 19 -1.03 0.80 -10.57
CA ASN A 19 -0.51 2.10 -10.98
C ASN A 19 -1.16 3.27 -10.24
N ALA A 20 -2.33 3.06 -9.62
CA ALA A 20 -2.95 4.05 -8.75
C ALA A 20 -2.23 4.11 -7.39
N ALA A 21 -2.29 5.27 -6.73
CA ALA A 21 -1.75 5.39 -5.39
C ALA A 21 -2.57 4.53 -4.44
N LEU A 22 -1.92 3.86 -3.49
CA LEU A 22 -2.59 3.02 -2.51
C LEU A 22 -3.69 3.79 -1.75
N ILE A 23 -3.45 5.06 -1.44
CA ILE A 23 -4.44 5.91 -0.77
C ILE A 23 -5.68 6.19 -1.64
N ASP A 24 -5.49 6.37 -2.96
CA ASP A 24 -6.60 6.60 -3.91
C ASP A 24 -7.45 5.33 -4.11
N LEU A 25 -6.85 4.16 -3.88
CA LEU A 25 -7.54 2.87 -3.84
C LEU A 25 -8.30 2.63 -2.52
N GLY A 26 -8.26 3.58 -1.57
CA GLY A 26 -8.92 3.47 -0.27
C GLY A 26 -8.09 2.72 0.78
N VAL A 27 -6.76 2.67 0.66
CA VAL A 27 -5.90 2.12 1.70
C VAL A 27 -5.83 3.08 2.89
N ASP A 28 -6.64 2.82 3.90
CA ASP A 28 -6.60 3.55 5.18
C ASP A 28 -5.38 3.17 6.05
N SER A 29 -5.12 3.95 7.10
CA SER A 29 -4.00 3.72 8.04
C SER A 29 -3.99 2.32 8.67
N LEU A 30 -5.17 1.76 8.99
CA LEU A 30 -5.28 0.40 9.53
C LEU A 30 -5.00 -0.66 8.47
N LEU A 31 -5.45 -0.43 7.23
CA LEU A 31 -5.24 -1.33 6.10
C LEU A 31 -3.77 -1.30 5.67
N ALA A 32 -3.14 -0.13 5.66
CA ALA A 32 -1.69 0.03 5.45
C ALA A 32 -0.87 -0.68 6.54
N LEU A 33 -1.31 -0.61 7.81
CA LEU A 33 -0.66 -1.35 8.89
C LEU A 33 -0.84 -2.87 8.75
N ASP A 34 -2.02 -3.33 8.34
CA ASP A 34 -2.26 -4.75 8.09
C ASP A 34 -1.47 -5.24 6.88
N LEU A 35 -1.40 -4.46 5.80
CA LEU A 35 -0.55 -4.70 4.64
C LEU A 35 0.92 -4.81 5.06
N ARG A 36 1.41 -3.88 5.86
CA ARG A 36 2.77 -3.94 6.42
C ARG A 36 3.00 -5.22 7.23
N LYS A 37 2.02 -5.65 8.04
CA LYS A 37 2.10 -6.91 8.81
C LYS A 37 2.10 -8.13 7.90
N ARG A 38 1.25 -8.16 6.86
CA ARG A 38 1.20 -9.23 5.86
C ARG A 38 2.48 -9.32 5.06
N LEU A 39 3.01 -8.21 4.58
CA LEU A 39 4.29 -8.14 3.88
C LEU A 39 5.41 -8.69 4.76
N ARG A 40 5.46 -8.29 6.04
CA ARG A 40 6.47 -8.81 6.96
C ARG A 40 6.36 -10.32 7.20
N ARG A 41 5.14 -10.85 7.24
CA ARG A 41 4.92 -12.31 7.39
C ARG A 41 5.22 -13.09 6.10
N GLY A 42 4.82 -12.57 4.94
CA GLY A 42 4.93 -13.28 3.66
C GLY A 42 6.29 -13.12 2.96
N THR A 43 6.91 -11.94 3.08
CA THR A 43 8.19 -11.62 2.42
C THR A 43 9.36 -11.49 3.39
N GLY A 44 9.10 -11.50 4.71
CA GLY A 44 10.11 -11.20 5.73
C GLY A 44 10.54 -9.73 5.78
N ARG A 45 10.00 -8.88 4.89
CA ARG A 45 10.41 -7.49 4.69
C ARG A 45 9.28 -6.53 5.05
N SER A 46 9.63 -5.32 5.44
CA SER A 46 8.65 -4.33 5.90
C SER A 46 8.90 -3.00 5.21
N VAL A 47 7.83 -2.43 4.66
CA VAL A 47 7.85 -1.10 4.03
C VAL A 47 7.39 -0.05 5.07
N PRO A 48 7.96 1.17 5.07
CA PRO A 48 7.55 2.23 5.98
C PRO A 48 6.08 2.62 5.78
N LEU A 49 5.36 2.80 6.89
CA LEU A 49 3.95 3.23 6.85
C LEU A 49 3.78 4.61 6.19
N ALA A 50 4.75 5.50 6.39
CA ALA A 50 4.77 6.81 5.73
C ALA A 50 4.86 6.71 4.21
N SER A 51 5.53 5.69 3.66
CA SER A 51 5.56 5.46 2.21
C SER A 51 4.21 4.94 1.71
N LEU A 52 3.61 3.99 2.44
CA LEU A 52 2.28 3.44 2.13
C LEU A 52 1.18 4.53 2.13
N LEU A 53 1.24 5.45 3.10
CA LEU A 53 0.29 6.56 3.22
C LEU A 53 0.70 7.80 2.41
N GLY A 54 1.95 7.86 1.95
CA GLY A 54 2.50 8.98 1.18
C GLY A 54 2.19 8.92 -0.31
N GLY A 55 1.27 8.05 -0.73
CA GLY A 55 0.84 7.92 -2.13
C GLY A 55 1.71 6.98 -2.97
N ILE A 56 2.46 6.05 -2.36
CA ILE A 56 3.14 5.00 -3.14
C ILE A 56 2.11 4.14 -3.87
N THR A 57 2.46 3.70 -5.08
CA THR A 57 1.63 2.79 -5.88
C THR A 57 1.94 1.33 -5.54
N GLY A 58 1.10 0.40 -6.00
CA GLY A 58 1.33 -1.03 -5.84
C GLY A 58 2.64 -1.50 -6.50
N THR A 59 2.96 -0.95 -7.68
CA THR A 59 4.20 -1.28 -8.40
C THR A 59 5.45 -0.78 -7.64
N GLN A 60 5.43 0.45 -7.15
CA GLN A 60 6.52 1.02 -6.34
C GLN A 60 6.69 0.28 -5.00
N LEU A 61 5.59 -0.22 -4.43
CA LEU A 61 5.63 -1.08 -3.25
C LEU A 61 6.35 -2.41 -3.52
N ILE A 62 6.10 -3.03 -4.68
CA ILE A 62 6.77 -4.28 -5.08
C ILE A 62 8.27 -4.03 -5.30
N ASP A 63 8.63 -2.92 -5.93
CA ASP A 63 10.03 -2.50 -6.10
C ASP A 63 10.73 -2.31 -4.74
N ALA A 64 10.08 -1.66 -3.77
CA ALA A 64 10.60 -1.50 -2.43
C ALA A 64 10.78 -2.82 -1.64
N LEU A 65 10.16 -3.93 -2.10
CA LEU A 65 10.33 -5.27 -1.54
C LEU A 65 11.42 -6.08 -2.23
N GLN A 66 11.94 -5.61 -3.37
CA GLN A 66 13.12 -6.18 -4.01
C GLN A 66 14.30 -6.14 -3.01
N PRO A 67 15.18 -7.15 -3.00
CA PRO A 67 16.35 -7.14 -2.14
C PRO A 67 17.14 -5.86 -2.41
N ALA A 68 17.20 -5.00 -1.39
CA ALA A 68 17.74 -3.66 -1.52
C ALA A 68 19.23 -3.73 -1.89
N GLU A 69 19.56 -3.33 -3.11
CA GLU A 69 20.67 -2.41 -3.25
C GLU A 69 20.18 -1.09 -2.63
N THR A 70 20.53 -0.92 -1.35
CA THR A 70 20.08 0.16 -0.44
C THR A 70 19.98 1.52 -1.12
N HIS A 71 18.83 1.84 -1.73
CA HIS A 71 18.51 3.21 -2.11
C HIS A 71 18.07 3.91 -0.82
N ARG A 72 19.05 4.53 -0.17
CA ARG A 72 18.88 5.43 0.97
C ARG A 72 17.63 6.26 0.71
N PRO A 73 16.56 6.18 1.51
CA PRO A 73 15.40 7.03 1.32
C PRO A 73 15.94 8.45 1.34
N THR A 74 15.85 9.14 0.20
CA THR A 74 16.10 10.56 0.13
C THR A 74 15.15 11.15 1.14
N ARG A 75 15.71 11.55 2.28
CA ARG A 75 15.05 12.32 3.33
C ARG A 75 14.19 13.33 2.59
N PRO A 76 12.86 13.37 2.77
CA PRO A 76 12.14 14.55 2.32
C PRO A 76 12.86 15.69 3.02
N GLU A 77 13.55 16.53 2.24
CA GLU A 77 14.11 17.75 2.76
C GLU A 77 12.94 18.43 3.45
N ARG A 78 13.01 18.40 4.79
CA ARG A 78 12.29 19.32 5.63
C ARG A 78 12.81 20.66 5.18
N LEU A 79 12.13 21.26 4.21
CA LEU A 79 12.38 22.64 3.85
C LEU A 79 12.13 23.41 5.15
N GLU A 80 13.25 23.88 5.71
CA GLU A 80 13.34 24.90 6.74
C GLU A 80 12.21 25.92 6.51
N SER A 81 11.29 26.10 7.45
CA SER A 81 11.51 26.98 8.59
C SER A 81 12.34 28.23 8.21
N THR A 82 11.92 28.97 7.19
CA THR A 82 12.22 30.41 7.18
C THR A 82 11.30 31.07 8.22
N ARG A 83 11.87 31.28 9.41
CA ARG A 83 11.41 32.38 10.25
C ARG A 83 12.03 33.63 9.64
N ASP A 84 11.19 34.58 9.25
CA ASP A 84 11.51 36.01 9.28
C ASP A 84 10.27 36.74 9.80
#